data_AF-A0A957EDG5-F1
#
_entry.id   AF-A0A957EDG5-F1
#
_cell.length_a   1.000
_cell.length_b   1.000
_cell.length_c   1.000
_cell.angle_alpha   90.00
_cell.angle_beta   90.00
_cell.angle_gamma   90.00
#
_symmetry.space_group_name_H-M   'P 1'
#
loop_
_entity.id
_entity.type
_entity.pdbx_description
1 polymer ?
#
loop_
_entity_poly.entity_id
_entity_poly.type
_entity_poly.pdbx_seq_one_letter_code
_entity_poly.pdbx_strand_id
1 'polypeptide(L)' 'MQSILRANVDEVTAVWADIALRLTLISDIYPAVELWEAERNAASPMEIAFKQPIIVAGTAVPHSQFGL' A
#
# COMPACT_ATOMS: atom_id res chain seq x y z
N MET A 1 6.10 -25.41 -15.01
CA MET A 1 6.15 -24.92 -13.62
C MET A 1 5.45 -23.57 -13.60
N GLN A 2 4.19 -23.52 -13.15
CA GLN A 2 3.40 -22.30 -13.17
C GLN A 2 3.94 -21.35 -12.10
N SER A 3 4.41 -20.18 -12.51
CA SER A 3 4.69 -19.08 -11.60
C SER A 3 3.36 -18.65 -10.98
N ILE A 4 3.19 -18.92 -9.69
CA ILE A 4 2.11 -18.39 -8.88
C ILE A 4 2.30 -16.87 -8.89
N LEU A 5 1.44 -16.13 -9.60
CA LEU A 5 1.44 -14.67 -9.60
C LEU A 5 1.03 -14.22 -8.19
N ARG A 6 2.00 -14.04 -7.29
CA ARG A 6 1.76 -13.25 -6.07
C ARG A 6 1.65 -11.80 -6.50
N ALA A 7 0.67 -11.09 -5.93
CA ALA A 7 0.70 -9.64 -5.98
C ALA A 7 2.00 -9.17 -5.30
N ASN A 8 2.65 -8.15 -5.86
CA ASN A 8 3.87 -7.58 -5.24
C ASN A 8 3.59 -6.89 -3.90
N VAL A 9 2.32 -6.58 -3.62
CA VAL A 9 1.85 -6.10 -2.32
C VAL A 9 1.28 -7.28 -1.55
N ASP A 10 1.83 -7.54 -0.37
CA ASP A 10 1.41 -8.64 0.50
C ASP A 10 0.24 -8.23 1.41
N GLU A 11 0.22 -6.98 1.86
CA GLU A 11 -0.80 -6.44 2.76
C GLU A 11 -1.12 -4.96 2.47
N VAL A 12 -2.35 -4.56 2.76
CA VAL A 12 -2.78 -3.15 2.76
C VAL A 12 -3.39 -2.82 4.11
N THR A 13 -2.86 -1.82 4.79
CA THR A 13 -3.46 -1.28 6.02
C THR A 13 -4.18 0.03 5.72
N ALA A 14 -5.31 0.24 6.38
CA ALA A 14 -6.12 1.46 6.27
C ALA A 14 -6.32 2.06 7.66
N VAL A 15 -5.90 3.31 7.83
CA VAL A 15 -6.05 4.04 9.09
C VAL A 15 -6.81 5.33 8.83
N TRP A 16 -7.94 5.48 9.52
CA TRP A 16 -8.67 6.74 9.55
C TRP A 16 -8.01 7.67 10.56
N ALA A 17 -7.39 8.75 10.07
CA ALA A 17 -6.93 9.84 10.90
C ALA A 17 -7.91 11.03 10.78
N ASP A 18 -7.76 12.03 11.64
CA ASP A 18 -8.73 13.14 11.73
C ASP A 18 -8.94 13.92 10.42
N ILE A 19 -7.95 13.93 9.51
CA ILE A 19 -7.95 14.73 8.28
C ILE A 19 -7.80 13.94 6.98
N ALA A 20 -7.56 12.63 7.06
CA ALA A 20 -7.30 11.80 5.88
C ALA A 20 -7.47 10.31 6.18
N LEU A 21 -7.84 9.55 5.15
CA LEU A 21 -7.67 8.10 5.15
C LEU A 21 -6.28 7.76 4.61
N ARG A 22 -5.44 7.18 5.45
CA ARG A 22 -4.11 6.71 5.06
C ARG A 22 -4.18 5.23 4.69
N LEU A 23 -3.73 4.92 3.48
CA LEU A 23 -3.54 3.57 2.98
C LEU A 23 -2.03 3.30 2.92
N THR A 24 -1.58 2.19 3.52
CA THR A 24 -0.17 1.79 3.44
C THR A 24 -0.07 0.43 2.76
N LEU A 25 0.62 0.39 1.63
CA LEU A 25 0.98 -0.82 0.90
C LEU A 25 2.22 -1.43 1.56
N ILE A 26 2.13 -2.69 1.94
CA ILE A 26 3.17 -3.42 2.65
C ILE A 26 3.59 -4.61 1.81
N SER A 27 4.89 -4.79 1.63
CA SER A 27 5.47 -5.82 0.79
C SER A 27 6.85 -6.26 1.28
N ASP A 28 7.35 -7.38 0.77
CA ASP A 28 8.73 -7.84 1.01
C ASP A 28 9.81 -6.85 0.48
N ILE A 29 9.56 -6.21 -0.67
CA ILE A 29 10.43 -5.19 -1.28
C ILE A 29 9.61 -3.92 -1.50
N TYR A 30 10.19 -2.74 -1.26
CA TYR A 30 9.48 -1.45 -1.37
C TYR A 30 8.67 -1.35 -2.67
N PRO A 31 7.33 -1.16 -2.60
CA PRO A 31 6.43 -1.35 -3.73
C PRO A 31 6.31 -0.08 -4.56
N ALA A 32 7.40 0.34 -5.19
CA ALA A 32 7.47 1.63 -5.89
C ALA A 32 6.48 1.73 -7.06
N VAL A 33 6.33 0.65 -7.82
CA VAL A 33 5.43 0.62 -8.99
C VAL A 33 3.98 0.64 -8.53
N GLU A 34 3.63 -0.22 -7.58
CA GLU A 34 2.27 -0.35 -7.07
C GLU A 34 1.83 0.90 -6.31
N LEU A 35 2.75 1.58 -5.61
CA LEU A 35 2.49 2.89 -5.01
C LEU A 35 2.13 3.92 -6.08
N TRP A 36 2.95 4.05 -7.13
CA TRP A 36 2.69 4.98 -8.23
C TRP A 36 1.36 4.65 -8.94
N GLU A 37 1.07 3.37 -9.18
CA GLU A 37 -0.20 2.95 -9.79
C GLU A 37 -1.40 3.27 -8.90
N ALA A 38 -1.29 3.05 -7.59
CA ALA A 38 -2.35 3.36 -6.63
C ALA A 38 -2.61 4.87 -6.51
N GLU A 39 -1.55 5.68 -6.46
CA GLU A 39 -1.66 7.15 -6.49
C GLU A 39 -2.35 7.64 -7.76
N ARG A 40 -1.96 7.08 -8.92
CA ARG A 40 -2.51 7.50 -10.21
C ARG A 40 -3.96 7.06 -10.42
N ASN A 41 -4.30 5.85 -10.01
CA ASN A 41 -5.54 5.20 -10.43
C ASN A 41 -6.58 5.06 -9.31
N ALA A 42 -6.16 4.97 -8.05
CA ALA A 42 -7.06 4.68 -6.92
C ALA A 42 -7.33 5.90 -6.04
N ALA A 43 -6.34 6.80 -5.86
CA ALA A 43 -6.47 7.92 -4.92
C ALA A 43 -7.70 8.80 -5.22
N SER A 44 -7.84 9.32 -6.44
CA SER A 44 -8.96 10.22 -6.77
C SER A 44 -10.34 9.54 -6.69
N PRO A 45 -10.58 8.33 -7.23
CA PRO A 45 -11.83 7.61 -7.00
C PRO A 45 -12.15 7.39 -5.52
N MET A 46 -11.15 7.09 -4.70
CA MET A 46 -11.33 6.89 -3.26
C MET A 46 -11.64 8.19 -2.53
N GLU A 47 -11.02 9.32 -2.89
CA GLU A 47 -11.36 10.64 -2.35
C GLU A 47 -12.83 10.98 -2.60
N ILE A 48 -13.31 10.70 -3.82
CA ILE A 48 -14.72 10.92 -4.20
C ILE A 48 -15.64 10.01 -3.37
N ALA A 49 -15.29 8.73 -3.22
CA ALA A 49 -16.09 7.75 -2.50
C ALA A 49 -16.18 8.04 -1.00
N PHE A 50 -15.05 8.36 -0.37
CA PHE A 50 -14.94 8.53 1.09
C PHE A 50 -15.14 9.97 1.54
N LYS A 51 -15.18 10.94 0.62
CA LYS A 51 -15.29 12.39 0.91
C LYS A 51 -14.23 12.87 1.91
N GLN A 52 -13.04 12.29 1.82
CA GLN A 52 -11.88 12.60 2.64
C GLN A 52 -10.63 12.55 1.76
N PRO A 53 -9.58 13.34 2.08
CA PRO A 53 -8.29 13.20 1.44
C PRO A 53 -7.75 11.77 1.59
N ILE A 54 -7.12 11.26 0.52
CA ILE A 54 -6.47 9.95 0.51
C ILE A 54 -4.96 10.12 0.47
N ILE A 55 -4.27 9.46 1.40
CA ILE A 55 -2.80 9.38 1.38
C ILE A 55 -2.42 7.93 1.14
N VAL A 56 -1.75 7.66 0.02
CA VAL A 56 -1.15 6.35 -0.25
C VAL A 56 0.32 6.40 0.16
N ALA A 57 0.78 5.38 0.86
CA ALA A 57 2.18 5.20 1.23
C ALA A 57 2.61 3.76 0.95
N GLY A 58 3.91 3.55 0.75
CA GLY A 58 4.50 2.23 0.63
C GLY A 58 5.52 1.99 1.73
N THR A 59 5.66 0.74 2.17
CA THR A 59 6.78 0.30 3.00
C THR A 59 7.17 -1.14 2.65
N ALA A 60 8.46 -1.42 2.77
CA ALA A 60 8.89 -2.81 2.87
C ALA A 60 8.73 -3.26 4.33
N VAL A 61 8.36 -4.52 4.57
CA VAL A 61 8.52 -5.10 5.90
C VAL A 61 10.01 -5.09 6.26
N PRO A 62 10.38 -4.70 7.49
CA PRO A 62 11.75 -4.90 7.94
C PRO A 62 12.05 -6.39 7.87
N HIS A 63 13.02 -6.81 7.06
CA HIS A 63 13.60 -8.13 7.21
C HIS A 63 14.26 -8.15 8.59
N SER A 64 13.56 -8.72 9.57
CA SER A 64 14.13 -8.98 10.88
C SER A 64 15.25 -10.01 10.72
N GLN A 65 16.46 -9.54 10.43
CA GLN A 65 17.68 -10.27 10.79
C GLN A 65 17.88 -10.13 12.29
N PHE A 66 17.01 -10.78 13.07
CA PHE A 66 17.23 -10.98 14.50
C PHE A 66 16.99 -12.45 14.84
N GLY A 67 18.09 -13.21 14.76
CA GLY A 67 18.43 -14.34 15.62
C GLY A 67 17.70 -15.67 15.43
N LEU A 68 18.39 -16.64 14.81
CA LEU A 68 19.08 -17.75 15.52
C LEU A 68 20.32 -18.16 14.72
#